data_AF-A0A6L4YCD4-F1
#
_entry.id   AF-A0A6L4YCD4-F1
#
_cell.length_a   1.000
_cell.length_b   1.000
_cell.length_c   1.000
_cell.angle_alpha   90.00
_cell.angle_beta   90.00
_cell.angle_gamma   90.00
#
_symmetry.space_group_name_H-M   'P 1'
#
loop_
_entity.id
_entity.type
_entity.pdbx_description
1 polymer ?
#
loop_
_entity_poly.entity_id
_entity_poly.type
_entity_poly.pdbx_seq_one_letter_code
_entity_poly.pdbx_strand_id
1 'polypeptide(L)'
;MSIGKKIIGGYLVVLALLALVVLVAFYSLARIQTTYNGFIDVDEQLVEGADQLRFELRSQIARYRAILLYPDLQEKYQEELRTDHRQFKEVVEKMRRAVLTGEGRTMLDEIAAQQAKSEQAQTRVIDLARQGKRAEALALGIKEVRPLSASLIEKVRSFRDRQVRLVEDERAKLTATVNLLTLVMVGAALLALVAGLTIGIYLSRSITRQLRESIAQIASSSGEILATTTQVASGAAETAAAVSETTATVEE
;
A
#
# COMPACT_ATOMS: atom_id res chain seq x y z
N MET A 1 22.17 39.56 10.98
CA MET A 1 20.74 39.20 10.78
C MET A 1 19.95 39.66 11.99
N SER A 2 18.77 40.25 11.78
CA SER A 2 17.85 40.57 12.88
C SER A 2 17.28 39.29 13.51
N ILE A 3 16.84 39.38 14.78
CA ILE A 3 16.23 38.26 15.52
C ILE A 3 15.02 37.70 14.76
N GLY A 4 14.18 38.57 14.19
CA GLY A 4 13.03 38.15 13.38
C GLY A 4 13.40 37.29 12.17
N LYS A 5 14.47 37.64 11.43
CA LYS A 5 14.95 36.83 10.29
C LYS A 5 15.45 35.45 10.72
N LYS A 6 16.04 35.33 11.92
CA LYS A 6 16.47 34.03 12.49
C LYS A 6 15.28 33.15 12.85
N ILE A 7 14.27 33.71 13.52
CA ILE A 7 13.05 32.97 13.93
C ILE A 7 12.29 32.45 12.70
N ILE A 8 12.02 33.34 11.73
CA ILE A 8 11.30 32.97 10.50
C ILE A 8 12.09 31.91 9.71
N GLY A 9 13.41 32.07 9.59
CA GLY A 9 14.26 31.09 8.90
C GLY A 9 14.23 29.71 9.57
N GLY A 10 14.32 29.64 10.90
CA GLY A 10 14.21 28.38 11.63
C GLY A 10 12.86 27.70 11.45
N TYR A 11 11.77 28.48 11.52
CA TYR A 11 10.42 27.96 11.33
C TYR A 11 10.19 27.47 9.90
N LEU A 12 10.70 28.17 8.90
CA LEU A 12 10.65 27.75 7.49
C LEU A 12 11.36 26.41 7.27
N VAL A 13 12.52 26.20 7.90
CA VAL A 13 13.23 24.92 7.78
C VAL A 13 12.43 23.78 8.41
N VAL A 14 11.84 23.99 9.60
CA VAL A 14 10.99 22.97 10.24
C VAL A 14 9.76 22.65 9.39
N LEU A 15 9.10 23.66 8.82
CA LEU A 15 7.97 23.46 7.90
C LEU A 15 8.39 22.73 6.62
N ALA A 16 9.56 23.03 6.07
CA ALA A 16 10.09 22.33 4.91
C ALA A 16 10.40 20.86 5.21
N LEU A 17 10.97 20.56 6.38
CA LEU A 17 11.19 19.19 6.85
C LEU A 17 9.86 18.42 7.02
N LEU A 18 8.85 19.07 7.59
CA LEU A 18 7.52 18.48 7.73
C LEU A 18 6.88 18.21 6.36
N ALA A 19 6.96 19.16 5.44
CA ALA A 19 6.47 18.98 4.07
C ALA A 19 7.18 17.82 3.36
N LEU A 20 8.49 17.67 3.55
CA LEU A 20 9.27 16.55 3.00
C LEU A 20 8.80 15.20 3.54
N VAL A 21 8.58 15.09 4.86
CA VAL A 21 8.06 13.86 5.48
C VAL A 21 6.68 13.51 4.93
N VAL A 22 5.80 14.50 4.79
CA VAL A 22 4.46 14.32 4.22
C VAL A 22 4.55 13.85 2.76
N LEU A 23 5.43 14.44 1.94
CA LEU A 23 5.65 14.02 0.55
C LEU A 23 6.13 12.56 0.45
N VAL A 24 7.09 12.17 1.29
CA VAL A 24 7.58 10.79 1.36
C VAL A 24 6.45 9.84 1.78
N ALA A 25 5.61 10.24 2.74
CA ALA A 25 4.47 9.44 3.17
C ALA A 25 3.45 9.23 2.05
N PHE A 26 3.07 10.29 1.34
CA PHE A 26 2.16 10.20 0.19
C PHE A 26 2.75 9.36 -0.95
N TYR A 27 4.04 9.53 -1.26
CA TYR A 27 4.72 8.72 -2.27
C TYR A 27 4.72 7.23 -1.90
N SER A 28 5.06 6.90 -0.65
CA SER A 28 5.02 5.53 -0.14
C SER A 28 3.62 4.94 -0.21
N LEU A 29 2.59 5.70 0.19
CA LEU A 29 1.20 5.23 0.18
C LEU A 29 0.72 4.98 -1.26
N ALA A 30 1.00 5.89 -2.19
CA ALA A 30 0.66 5.73 -3.60
C ALA A 30 1.36 4.51 -4.22
N ARG A 31 2.61 4.23 -3.83
CA ARG A 31 3.36 3.06 -4.29
C ARG A 31 2.78 1.76 -3.76
N ILE A 32 2.34 1.74 -2.50
CA ILE A 32 1.67 0.58 -1.90
C ILE A 32 0.35 0.33 -2.61
N GLN A 33 -0.48 1.37 -2.80
CA GLN A 33 -1.81 1.23 -3.39
C GLN A 33 -1.78 0.75 -4.84
N THR A 34 -0.84 1.25 -5.65
CA THR A 34 -0.66 0.79 -7.05
C THR A 34 -0.23 -0.67 -7.14
N THR A 35 0.60 -1.13 -6.21
CA THR A 35 1.04 -2.53 -6.15
C THR A 35 -0.08 -3.44 -5.62
N TYR A 36 -0.92 -2.96 -4.70
CA TYR A 36 -2.04 -3.72 -4.15
C TYR A 36 -3.18 -3.93 -5.15
N ASN A 37 -3.62 -2.87 -5.83
CA ASN A 37 -4.82 -2.89 -6.68
C ASN A 37 -4.62 -3.53 -8.07
N GLY A 38 -3.38 -3.60 -8.57
CA GLY A 38 -3.11 -4.00 -9.96
C GLY A 38 -3.00 -5.51 -10.18
N PHE A 39 -2.40 -6.21 -9.23
CA PHE A 39 -1.97 -7.59 -9.43
C PHE A 39 -2.69 -8.60 -8.53
N ILE A 40 -2.81 -8.29 -7.23
CA ILE A 40 -3.45 -9.21 -6.26
C ILE A 40 -4.91 -9.47 -6.66
N ASP A 41 -5.65 -8.43 -7.03
CA ASP A 41 -7.06 -8.57 -7.43
C ASP A 41 -7.24 -9.42 -8.70
N VAL A 42 -6.30 -9.33 -9.65
CA VAL A 42 -6.38 -10.09 -10.92
C VAL A 42 -6.04 -11.56 -10.68
N ASP A 43 -4.94 -11.82 -9.99
CA ASP A 43 -4.50 -13.21 -9.76
C ASP A 43 -5.42 -13.93 -8.76
N GLU A 44 -5.99 -13.21 -7.77
CA GLU A 44 -6.99 -13.76 -6.86
C GLU A 44 -8.29 -14.13 -7.60
N GLN A 45 -8.74 -13.31 -8.55
CA GLN A 45 -9.85 -13.65 -9.45
C GLN A 45 -9.56 -14.89 -10.32
N LEU A 46 -8.31 -15.08 -10.75
CA LEU A 46 -7.91 -16.28 -11.50
C LEU A 46 -7.86 -17.53 -10.62
N VAL A 47 -7.46 -17.41 -9.34
CA VAL A 47 -7.55 -18.51 -8.36
C VAL A 47 -9.02 -18.89 -8.12
N GLU A 48 -9.88 -17.91 -7.87
CA GLU A 48 -11.31 -18.12 -7.66
C GLU A 48 -11.95 -18.79 -8.89
N GLY A 49 -11.66 -18.28 -10.09
CA GLY A 49 -12.12 -18.88 -11.34
C GLY A 49 -11.68 -20.34 -11.49
N ALA A 50 -10.43 -20.66 -11.14
CA ALA A 50 -9.95 -22.04 -11.17
C ALA A 50 -10.65 -22.95 -10.15
N ASP A 51 -10.98 -22.44 -8.97
CA ASP A 51 -11.78 -23.17 -7.97
C ASP A 51 -13.23 -23.38 -8.44
N GLN A 52 -13.81 -22.39 -9.11
CA GLN A 52 -15.11 -22.54 -9.76
C GLN A 52 -15.06 -23.62 -10.86
N LEU A 53 -14.03 -23.64 -11.71
CA LEU A 53 -13.86 -24.71 -12.72
C LEU A 53 -13.75 -26.10 -12.06
N ARG A 54 -13.09 -26.23 -10.92
CA ARG A 54 -13.01 -27.50 -10.17
C ARG A 54 -14.38 -27.92 -9.62
N PHE A 55 -15.18 -26.97 -9.14
CA PHE A 55 -16.54 -27.22 -8.69
C PHE A 55 -17.41 -27.69 -9.85
N GLU A 56 -17.42 -26.96 -10.97
CA GLU A 56 -18.17 -27.31 -12.17
C GLU A 56 -17.77 -28.69 -12.68
N LEU A 57 -16.47 -28.99 -12.76
CA LEU A 57 -15.99 -30.28 -13.24
C LEU A 57 -16.44 -31.46 -12.35
N ARG A 58 -16.47 -31.26 -11.02
CA ARG A 58 -17.00 -32.27 -10.10
C ARG A 58 -18.51 -32.46 -10.29
N SER A 59 -19.24 -31.38 -10.51
CA SER A 59 -20.68 -31.41 -10.83
C SER A 59 -20.94 -32.15 -12.15
N GLN A 60 -20.19 -31.84 -13.21
CA GLN A 60 -20.27 -32.53 -14.50
C GLN A 60 -20.04 -34.03 -14.35
N ILE A 61 -19.00 -34.45 -13.62
CA ILE A 61 -18.71 -35.87 -13.38
C ILE A 61 -19.86 -36.54 -12.62
N ALA A 62 -20.44 -35.86 -11.62
CA ALA A 62 -21.56 -36.37 -10.85
C ALA A 62 -22.82 -36.53 -11.73
N ARG A 63 -23.19 -35.51 -12.50
CA ARG A 63 -24.36 -35.51 -13.40
C ARG A 63 -24.21 -36.52 -14.53
N TYR A 64 -23.02 -36.61 -15.12
CA TYR A 64 -22.71 -37.64 -16.12
C TYR A 64 -22.88 -39.06 -15.56
N ARG A 65 -22.40 -39.33 -14.34
CA ARG A 65 -22.63 -40.62 -13.68
C ARG A 65 -24.12 -40.82 -13.36
N ALA A 66 -24.81 -39.79 -12.89
CA ALA A 66 -26.24 -39.85 -12.58
C ALA A 66 -27.08 -40.24 -13.81
N ILE A 67 -26.77 -39.72 -15.01
CA ILE A 67 -27.38 -40.14 -16.29
C ILE A 67 -27.26 -41.65 -16.50
N LEU A 68 -26.10 -42.23 -16.19
CA LEU A 68 -25.86 -43.66 -16.32
C LEU A 68 -26.46 -44.47 -15.17
N LEU A 69 -26.76 -43.88 -14.02
CA LEU A 69 -27.26 -44.57 -12.83
C LEU A 69 -28.79 -44.58 -12.74
N TYR A 70 -29.43 -43.47 -13.11
CA TYR A 70 -30.87 -43.20 -12.93
C TYR A 70 -31.58 -42.99 -14.28
N PRO A 71 -32.06 -44.06 -14.94
CA PRO A 71 -32.68 -43.97 -16.26
C PRO A 71 -33.94 -43.09 -16.29
N ASP A 72 -34.69 -43.07 -15.19
CA ASP A 72 -35.90 -42.28 -14.99
C ASP A 72 -35.64 -40.77 -14.90
N LEU A 73 -34.43 -40.36 -14.55
CA LEU A 73 -34.01 -38.95 -14.41
C LEU A 73 -33.02 -38.50 -15.50
N GLN A 74 -32.87 -39.28 -16.56
CA GLN A 74 -31.85 -39.05 -17.59
C GLN A 74 -31.95 -37.66 -18.23
N GLU A 75 -33.16 -37.21 -18.57
CA GLU A 75 -33.39 -35.91 -19.20
C GLU A 75 -33.00 -34.75 -18.28
N LYS A 76 -33.42 -34.82 -17.01
CA LYS A 76 -33.06 -33.84 -15.97
C LYS A 76 -31.55 -33.69 -15.84
N TYR A 77 -30.84 -34.79 -15.62
CA TYR A 77 -29.38 -34.73 -15.42
C TYR A 77 -28.62 -34.31 -16.69
N GLN A 78 -29.20 -34.52 -17.87
CA GLN A 78 -28.62 -34.04 -19.12
C GLN A 78 -28.78 -32.52 -19.31
N GLU A 79 -29.94 -31.96 -18.98
CA GLU A 79 -30.14 -30.50 -18.94
C GLU A 79 -29.20 -29.84 -17.92
N GLU A 80 -29.09 -30.44 -16.74
CA GLU A 80 -28.13 -30.01 -15.73
C GLU A 80 -26.69 -30.11 -16.26
N LEU A 81 -26.29 -31.23 -16.88
CA LEU A 81 -24.93 -31.37 -17.45
C LEU A 81 -24.62 -30.31 -18.53
N ARG A 82 -25.60 -30.00 -19.40
CA ARG A 82 -25.48 -28.92 -20.40
C ARG A 82 -25.27 -27.56 -19.73
N THR A 83 -25.90 -27.33 -18.59
CA THR A 83 -25.75 -26.10 -17.82
C THR A 83 -24.32 -25.97 -17.27
N ASP A 84 -23.77 -27.05 -16.70
CA ASP A 84 -22.40 -27.04 -16.20
C ASP A 84 -21.37 -26.84 -17.33
N HIS A 85 -21.61 -27.39 -18.52
CA HIS A 85 -20.74 -27.14 -19.69
C HIS A 85 -20.75 -25.65 -20.08
N ARG A 86 -21.93 -25.00 -20.06
CA ARG A 86 -22.03 -23.56 -20.33
C ARG A 86 -21.32 -22.73 -19.27
N GLN A 87 -21.56 -23.02 -17.99
CA GLN A 87 -20.93 -22.31 -16.88
C GLN A 87 -19.41 -22.46 -16.90
N PHE A 88 -18.91 -23.68 -17.15
CA PHE A 88 -17.48 -23.93 -17.31
C PHE A 88 -16.88 -23.06 -18.43
N LYS A 89 -17.54 -23.02 -19.61
CA LYS A 89 -17.08 -22.20 -20.74
C LYS A 89 -17.07 -20.70 -20.41
N GLU A 90 -18.11 -20.20 -19.74
CA GLU A 90 -18.20 -18.79 -19.32
C GLU A 90 -17.07 -18.42 -18.35
N VAL A 91 -16.78 -19.29 -17.38
CA VAL A 91 -15.68 -19.09 -16.43
C VAL A 91 -14.33 -19.06 -17.17
N VAL A 92 -14.08 -20.00 -18.09
CA VAL A 92 -12.85 -19.99 -18.91
C VAL A 92 -12.72 -18.70 -19.72
N GLU A 93 -13.80 -18.22 -20.35
CA GLU A 93 -13.78 -16.96 -21.10
C GLU A 93 -13.53 -15.74 -20.21
N LYS A 94 -14.12 -15.70 -19.01
CA LYS A 94 -13.85 -14.65 -18.03
C LYS A 94 -12.38 -14.66 -17.63
N MET A 95 -11.82 -15.83 -17.32
CA MET A 95 -10.40 -16.00 -16.98
C MET A 95 -9.47 -15.62 -18.15
N ARG A 96 -9.83 -15.92 -19.39
CA ARG A 96 -9.07 -15.53 -20.60
C ARG A 96 -8.99 -14.01 -20.79
N ARG A 97 -9.99 -13.26 -20.34
CA ARG A 97 -9.98 -11.79 -20.38
C ARG A 97 -9.16 -11.17 -19.26
N ALA A 98 -9.10 -11.84 -18.11
CA ALA A 98 -8.34 -11.39 -16.95
C ALA A 98 -6.85 -11.75 -17.02
N VAL A 99 -6.50 -12.90 -17.63
CA VAL A 99 -5.11 -13.38 -17.63
C VAL A 99 -4.19 -12.47 -18.44
N LEU A 100 -3.10 -12.02 -17.80
CA LEU A 100 -2.12 -11.10 -18.39
C LEU A 100 -0.93 -11.82 -19.02
N THR A 101 -0.68 -13.08 -18.66
CA THR A 101 0.50 -13.84 -19.08
C THR A 101 0.19 -14.78 -20.25
N GLY A 102 1.13 -14.87 -21.20
CA GLY A 102 1.01 -15.79 -22.35
C GLY A 102 0.87 -17.25 -21.91
N GLU A 103 1.67 -17.68 -20.95
CA GLU A 103 1.62 -19.03 -20.36
C GLU A 103 0.25 -19.34 -19.74
N GLY A 104 -0.29 -18.42 -18.92
CA GLY A 104 -1.60 -18.61 -18.30
C GLY A 104 -2.71 -18.71 -19.35
N ARG A 105 -2.60 -17.95 -20.45
CA ARG A 105 -3.55 -18.04 -21.58
C ARG A 105 -3.45 -19.38 -22.29
N THR A 106 -2.24 -19.87 -22.57
CA THR A 106 -2.01 -21.20 -23.14
C THR A 106 -2.61 -22.31 -22.27
N MET A 107 -2.43 -22.25 -20.94
CA MET A 107 -3.02 -23.23 -20.03
C MET A 107 -4.56 -23.23 -20.09
N LEU A 108 -5.20 -22.06 -20.18
CA LEU A 108 -6.66 -21.95 -20.35
C LEU A 108 -7.13 -22.50 -21.70
N ASP A 109 -6.34 -22.30 -22.76
CA ASP A 109 -6.63 -22.86 -24.07
C ASP A 109 -6.57 -24.39 -24.08
N GLU A 110 -5.59 -24.96 -23.39
CA GLU A 110 -5.49 -26.40 -23.19
C GLU A 110 -6.64 -26.96 -22.35
N ILE A 111 -7.05 -26.25 -21.30
CA ILE A 111 -8.22 -26.60 -20.47
C ILE A 111 -9.49 -26.62 -21.34
N ALA A 112 -9.71 -25.58 -22.15
CA ALA A 112 -10.86 -25.49 -23.04
C ALA A 112 -10.87 -26.62 -24.09
N ALA A 113 -9.72 -26.89 -24.70
CA ALA A 113 -9.57 -27.97 -25.68
C ALA A 113 -9.83 -29.36 -25.06
N GLN A 114 -9.33 -29.58 -23.83
CA GLN A 114 -9.53 -30.82 -23.10
C GLN A 114 -11.00 -30.99 -22.65
N GLN A 115 -11.66 -29.90 -22.25
CA GLN A 115 -13.10 -29.89 -21.96
C GLN A 115 -13.89 -30.31 -23.19
N ALA A 116 -13.64 -29.70 -24.36
CA ALA A 116 -14.36 -30.06 -25.59
C ALA A 116 -14.24 -31.55 -25.95
N LYS A 117 -13.05 -32.15 -25.77
CA LYS A 117 -12.84 -33.60 -25.94
C LYS A 117 -13.64 -34.43 -24.93
N SER A 118 -13.66 -33.99 -23.66
CA SER A 118 -14.45 -34.64 -22.60
C SER A 118 -15.95 -34.60 -22.92
N GLU A 119 -16.47 -33.45 -23.34
CA GLU A 119 -17.89 -33.29 -23.73
C GLU A 119 -18.26 -34.23 -24.89
N GLN A 120 -17.44 -34.28 -25.94
CA GLN A 120 -17.67 -35.16 -27.09
C GLN A 120 -17.66 -36.65 -26.69
N ALA A 121 -16.77 -37.05 -25.77
CA ALA A 121 -16.74 -38.41 -25.26
C ALA A 121 -17.99 -38.72 -24.41
N GLN A 122 -18.43 -37.77 -23.57
CA GLN A 122 -19.65 -37.91 -22.77
C GLN A 122 -20.88 -38.06 -23.67
N THR A 123 -21.01 -37.26 -24.74
CA THR A 123 -22.13 -37.37 -25.69
C THR A 123 -22.22 -38.77 -26.28
N ARG A 124 -21.11 -39.34 -26.76
CA ARG A 124 -21.09 -40.70 -27.31
C ARG A 124 -21.54 -41.76 -26.30
N VAL A 125 -21.14 -41.62 -25.05
CA VAL A 125 -21.57 -42.54 -23.98
C VAL A 125 -23.07 -42.37 -23.65
N ILE A 126 -23.55 -41.14 -23.57
CA ILE A 126 -24.96 -40.83 -23.31
C ILE A 126 -25.85 -41.40 -24.44
N ASP A 127 -25.42 -41.30 -25.69
CA ASP A 127 -26.18 -41.83 -26.83
C ASP A 127 -26.24 -43.37 -26.81
N LEU A 128 -25.17 -44.06 -26.44
CA LEU A 128 -25.20 -45.51 -26.22
C LEU A 128 -26.15 -45.90 -25.08
N ALA A 129 -26.16 -45.14 -23.99
CA ALA A 129 -27.07 -45.36 -22.87
C ALA A 129 -28.55 -45.20 -23.29
N ARG A 130 -28.85 -44.19 -24.12
CA ARG A 130 -30.20 -43.96 -24.68
C ARG A 130 -30.66 -45.07 -25.61
N GLN A 131 -29.74 -45.72 -26.32
CA GLN A 131 -30.03 -46.89 -27.17
C GLN A 131 -30.25 -48.18 -26.37
N GLY A 132 -30.25 -48.13 -25.02
CA GLY A 132 -30.34 -49.31 -24.17
C GLY A 132 -29.04 -50.11 -24.05
N LYS A 133 -27.95 -49.68 -24.70
CA LYS A 133 -26.65 -50.37 -24.73
C LYS A 133 -25.80 -50.03 -23.50
N ARG A 134 -26.33 -50.31 -22.31
CA ARG A 134 -25.74 -49.88 -21.03
C ARG A 134 -24.33 -50.42 -20.79
N ALA A 135 -24.08 -51.68 -21.14
CA ALA A 135 -22.75 -52.29 -20.96
C ALA A 135 -21.69 -51.62 -21.86
N GLU A 136 -22.02 -51.34 -23.12
CA GLU A 136 -21.15 -50.63 -24.06
C GLU A 136 -20.90 -49.18 -23.62
N ALA A 137 -21.95 -48.50 -23.16
CA ALA A 137 -21.87 -47.14 -22.62
C ALA A 137 -20.91 -47.07 -21.42
N LEU A 138 -21.02 -48.01 -20.47
CA LEU A 138 -20.12 -48.08 -19.31
C LEU A 138 -18.67 -48.37 -19.71
N ALA A 139 -18.45 -49.33 -20.61
CA ALA A 139 -17.11 -49.67 -21.10
C ALA A 139 -16.45 -48.47 -21.80
N LEU A 140 -17.20 -47.75 -22.66
CA LEU A 140 -16.72 -46.55 -23.34
C LEU A 140 -16.45 -45.41 -22.33
N GLY A 141 -17.33 -45.23 -21.34
CA GLY A 141 -17.14 -44.24 -20.29
C GLY A 141 -15.89 -44.46 -19.45
N ILE A 142 -15.57 -45.71 -19.13
CA ILE A 142 -14.33 -46.07 -18.41
C ILE A 142 -13.10 -45.83 -19.29
N LYS A 143 -13.18 -46.20 -20.57
CA LYS A 143 -12.06 -46.12 -21.53
C LYS A 143 -11.74 -44.69 -21.95
N GLU A 144 -12.75 -43.85 -22.16
CA GLU A 144 -12.57 -42.52 -22.75
C GLU A 144 -12.91 -41.37 -21.80
N VAL A 145 -14.10 -41.36 -21.19
CA VAL A 145 -14.54 -40.22 -20.37
C VAL A 145 -13.70 -40.11 -19.10
N ARG A 146 -13.48 -41.21 -18.37
CA ARG A 146 -12.73 -41.22 -17.11
C ARG A 146 -11.31 -40.62 -17.24
N PRO A 147 -10.45 -41.06 -18.18
CA PRO A 147 -9.12 -40.47 -18.34
C PRO A 147 -9.17 -39.00 -18.82
N LEU A 148 -10.12 -38.64 -19.68
CA LEU A 148 -10.28 -37.25 -20.12
C LEU A 148 -10.64 -36.32 -18.97
N SER A 149 -11.59 -36.73 -18.12
CA SER A 149 -11.96 -35.98 -16.91
C SER A 149 -10.81 -35.90 -15.90
N ALA A 150 -10.06 -36.98 -15.70
CA ALA A 150 -8.90 -36.99 -14.80
C ALA A 150 -7.80 -36.03 -15.28
N SER A 151 -7.50 -36.04 -16.58
CA SER A 151 -6.54 -35.11 -17.19
C SER A 151 -7.01 -33.66 -17.08
N LEU A 152 -8.31 -33.41 -17.27
CA LEU A 152 -8.87 -32.07 -17.12
C LEU A 152 -8.77 -31.56 -15.68
N ILE A 153 -9.08 -32.39 -14.68
CA ILE A 153 -8.90 -32.04 -13.25
C ILE A 153 -7.46 -31.62 -12.99
N GLU A 154 -6.48 -32.37 -13.53
CA GLU A 154 -5.07 -32.10 -13.30
C GLU A 154 -4.61 -30.80 -13.98
N LYS A 155 -5.11 -30.50 -15.19
CA LYS A 155 -4.82 -29.23 -15.87
C LYS A 155 -5.38 -28.04 -15.10
N VAL A 156 -6.63 -28.12 -14.62
CA VAL A 156 -7.25 -27.06 -13.81
C VAL A 156 -6.51 -26.91 -12.47
N ARG A 157 -6.09 -28.01 -11.83
CA ARG A 157 -5.27 -27.96 -10.61
C ARG A 157 -3.92 -27.29 -10.87
N SER A 158 -3.21 -27.69 -11.92
CA SER A 158 -1.92 -27.12 -12.29
C SER A 158 -2.01 -25.62 -12.55
N PHE A 159 -3.07 -25.17 -13.23
CA PHE A 159 -3.36 -23.76 -13.41
C PHE A 159 -3.56 -23.06 -12.07
N ARG A 160 -4.43 -23.58 -11.20
CA ARG A 160 -4.68 -23.02 -9.87
C ARG A 160 -3.41 -22.91 -9.04
N ASP A 161 -2.62 -23.98 -8.96
CA ASP A 161 -1.40 -24.03 -8.15
C ASP A 161 -0.35 -23.02 -8.66
N ARG A 162 -0.29 -22.80 -9.97
CA ARG A 162 0.51 -21.71 -10.56
C ARG A 162 -0.01 -20.34 -10.11
N GLN A 163 -1.31 -20.08 -10.20
CA GLN A 163 -1.86 -18.79 -9.77
C GLN A 163 -1.66 -18.53 -8.28
N VAL A 164 -1.84 -19.54 -7.42
CA VAL A 164 -1.56 -19.44 -5.98
C VAL A 164 -0.10 -19.07 -5.73
N ARG A 165 0.85 -19.73 -6.42
CA ARG A 165 2.27 -19.39 -6.31
C ARG A 165 2.58 -17.95 -6.74
N LEU A 166 1.95 -17.47 -7.82
CA LEU A 166 2.12 -16.08 -8.26
C LEU A 166 1.62 -15.08 -7.21
N VAL A 167 0.44 -15.33 -6.64
CA VAL A 167 -0.11 -14.50 -5.54
C VAL A 167 0.82 -14.52 -4.32
N GLU A 168 1.34 -15.68 -3.93
CA GLU A 168 2.25 -15.81 -2.79
C GLU A 168 3.59 -15.08 -3.02
N ASP A 169 4.20 -15.26 -4.19
CA ASP A 169 5.45 -14.60 -4.57
C ASP A 169 5.28 -13.08 -4.61
N GLU A 170 4.14 -12.61 -5.10
CA GLU A 170 3.83 -11.19 -5.16
C GLU A 170 3.54 -10.59 -3.80
N ARG A 171 2.77 -11.29 -2.95
CA ARG A 171 2.58 -10.89 -1.55
C ARG A 171 3.92 -10.78 -0.82
N ALA A 172 4.85 -11.73 -1.03
CA ALA A 172 6.17 -11.67 -0.43
C ALA A 172 6.98 -10.43 -0.89
N LYS A 173 6.96 -10.13 -2.20
CA LYS A 173 7.61 -8.92 -2.75
C LYS A 173 6.96 -7.63 -2.24
N LEU A 174 5.64 -7.62 -2.10
CA LEU A 174 4.89 -6.49 -1.56
C LEU A 174 5.26 -6.25 -0.09
N THR A 175 5.30 -7.30 0.73
CA THR A 175 5.72 -7.18 2.15
C THR A 175 7.14 -6.62 2.26
N ALA A 176 8.08 -7.11 1.44
CA ALA A 176 9.43 -6.57 1.41
C ALA A 176 9.46 -5.07 1.02
N THR A 177 8.65 -4.69 0.02
CA THR A 177 8.52 -3.30 -0.43
C THR A 177 7.91 -2.40 0.65
N VAL A 178 6.85 -2.85 1.31
CA VAL A 178 6.20 -2.14 2.43
C VAL A 178 7.19 -1.95 3.58
N ASN A 179 7.96 -2.98 3.92
CA ASN A 179 8.98 -2.89 4.97
C ASN A 179 10.06 -1.86 4.62
N LEU A 180 10.54 -1.85 3.39
CA LEU A 180 11.53 -0.87 2.93
C LEU A 180 10.97 0.56 2.96
N LEU A 181 9.75 0.78 2.45
CA LEU A 181 9.10 2.09 2.47
C LEU A 181 8.82 2.57 3.90
N THR A 182 8.46 1.65 4.80
CA THR A 182 8.26 1.96 6.23
C THR A 182 9.58 2.36 6.89
N LEU A 183 10.67 1.64 6.62
CA LEU A 183 12.00 1.98 7.13
C LEU A 183 12.45 3.36 6.65
N VAL A 184 12.26 3.67 5.36
CA VAL A 184 12.58 4.98 4.79
C VAL A 184 11.73 6.08 5.43
N MET A 185 10.43 5.85 5.64
CA MET A 185 9.54 6.82 6.27
C MET A 185 9.94 7.10 7.73
N VAL A 186 10.20 6.05 8.52
CA VAL A 186 10.66 6.18 9.91
C VAL A 186 12.02 6.88 9.96
N GLY A 187 12.95 6.50 9.07
CA GLY A 187 14.26 7.15 8.96
C GLY A 187 14.15 8.64 8.63
N ALA A 188 13.31 9.02 7.67
CA ALA A 188 13.06 10.41 7.31
C ALA A 188 12.42 11.19 8.47
N ALA A 189 11.46 10.61 9.18
CA ALA A 189 10.82 11.23 10.35
C ALA A 189 11.81 11.44 11.49
N LEU A 190 12.66 10.44 11.80
CA LEU A 190 13.70 10.55 12.82
C LEU A 190 14.74 11.61 12.45
N LEU A 191 15.19 11.64 11.19
CA LEU A 191 16.13 12.66 10.71
C LEU A 191 15.51 14.07 10.81
N ALA A 192 14.24 14.22 10.43
CA ALA A 192 13.53 15.50 10.55
C ALA A 192 13.38 15.93 12.02
N LEU A 193 13.09 15.00 12.94
CA LEU A 193 13.01 15.26 14.37
C LEU A 193 14.37 15.71 14.93
N VAL A 194 15.45 14.98 14.63
CA VAL A 194 16.80 15.34 15.08
C VAL A 194 17.21 16.69 14.51
N ALA A 195 17.00 16.93 13.22
CA ALA A 195 17.31 18.20 12.58
C ALA A 195 16.51 19.36 13.20
N GLY A 196 15.20 19.19 13.38
CA GLY A 196 14.33 20.18 14.01
C GLY A 196 14.74 20.51 15.44
N LEU A 197 15.07 19.50 16.24
CA LEU A 197 15.53 19.68 17.62
C LEU A 197 16.89 20.41 17.66
N THR A 198 17.81 20.03 16.79
CA THR A 198 19.14 20.65 16.69
C THR A 198 19.04 22.12 16.31
N ILE A 199 18.20 22.45 15.32
CA ILE A 199 17.93 23.83 14.90
C ILE A 199 17.27 24.60 16.04
N GLY A 200 16.27 24.02 16.70
CA GLY A 200 15.55 24.65 17.82
C GLY A 200 16.47 25.01 18.98
N ILE A 201 17.33 24.08 19.41
CA ILE A 201 18.30 24.31 20.48
C ILE A 201 19.33 25.37 20.06
N TYR A 202 19.85 25.29 18.83
CA TYR A 202 20.81 26.24 18.30
C TYR A 202 20.23 27.66 18.25
N LEU A 203 19.01 27.81 17.74
CA LEU A 203 18.35 29.10 17.58
C LEU A 203 18.02 29.72 18.94
N SER A 204 17.51 28.90 19.87
CA SER A 204 17.25 29.31 21.26
C SER A 204 18.52 29.86 21.92
N ARG A 205 19.62 29.09 21.89
CA ARG A 205 20.91 29.54 22.44
C ARG A 205 21.43 30.82 21.77
N SER A 206 21.34 30.92 20.44
CA SER A 206 21.81 32.10 19.72
C SER A 206 21.01 33.36 20.06
N ILE A 207 19.68 33.25 20.16
CA ILE A 207 18.81 34.39 20.44
C ILE A 207 18.97 34.81 21.91
N THR A 208 18.96 33.87 22.85
CA THR A 208 19.15 34.17 24.28
C THR A 208 20.51 34.83 24.54
N ARG A 209 21.58 34.39 23.85
CA ARG A 209 22.90 35.04 23.98
C ARG A 209 22.87 36.49 23.48
N GLN A 210 22.32 36.74 22.30
CA GLN A 210 22.21 38.10 21.75
C GLN A 210 21.38 39.01 22.65
N LEU A 211 20.27 38.52 23.19
CA LEU A 211 19.45 39.28 24.13
C LEU A 211 20.23 39.61 25.41
N ARG A 212 21.00 38.67 25.97
CA ARG A 212 21.84 38.92 27.15
C ARG A 212 22.92 39.96 26.89
N GLU A 213 23.59 39.89 25.73
CA GLU A 213 24.59 40.88 25.32
C GLU A 213 23.96 42.29 25.20
N SER A 214 22.80 42.41 24.55
CA SER A 214 22.10 43.69 24.44
C SER A 214 21.62 44.23 25.79
N ILE A 215 21.09 43.37 26.67
CA ILE A 215 20.69 43.76 28.03
C ILE A 215 21.91 44.22 28.84
N ALA A 216 23.05 43.52 28.74
CA ALA A 216 24.27 43.89 29.43
C ALA A 216 24.81 45.25 28.95
N GLN A 217 24.78 45.51 27.64
CA GLN A 217 25.15 46.82 27.07
C GLN A 217 24.23 47.93 27.57
N ILE A 218 22.91 47.73 27.54
CA ILE A 218 21.93 48.71 28.05
C ILE A 218 22.13 48.96 29.55
N ALA A 219 22.40 47.91 30.34
CA ALA A 219 22.66 48.04 31.76
C ALA A 219 23.94 48.84 32.03
N SER A 220 25.01 48.59 31.26
CA SER A 220 26.26 49.34 31.35
C SER A 220 26.06 50.82 31.01
N SER A 221 25.43 51.12 29.87
CA SER A 221 25.15 52.51 29.47
C SER A 221 24.23 53.22 30.46
N SER A 222 23.22 52.54 30.99
CA SER A 222 22.38 53.09 32.07
C SER A 222 23.20 53.39 33.33
N GLY A 223 24.17 52.53 33.67
CA GLY A 223 25.10 52.76 34.78
C GLY A 223 26.01 53.97 34.57
N GLU A 224 26.55 54.14 33.37
CA GLU A 224 27.33 55.33 32.99
C GLU A 224 26.50 56.61 33.02
N ILE A 225 25.26 56.56 32.50
CA ILE A 225 24.32 57.71 32.57
C ILE A 225 24.01 58.06 34.02
N LEU A 226 23.75 57.06 34.87
CA LEU A 226 23.51 57.28 36.29
C LEU A 226 24.73 57.94 36.94
N ALA A 227 25.92 57.39 36.74
CA ALA A 227 27.16 57.94 37.29
C ALA A 227 27.41 59.39 36.83
N THR A 228 27.23 59.67 35.53
CA THR A 228 27.35 61.01 34.96
C THR A 228 26.33 61.96 35.56
N THR A 229 25.08 61.53 35.72
CA THR A 229 24.00 62.33 36.31
C THR A 229 24.29 62.64 37.77
N THR A 230 24.81 61.67 38.54
CA THR A 230 25.24 61.87 39.93
C THR A 230 26.39 62.88 40.01
N GLN A 231 27.38 62.79 39.12
CA GLN A 231 28.50 63.73 39.07
C GLN A 231 28.06 65.16 38.68
N VAL A 232 27.14 65.29 37.72
CA VAL A 232 26.54 66.59 37.36
C VAL A 232 25.74 67.17 38.52
N ALA A 233 24.95 66.34 39.22
CA ALA A 233 24.19 66.77 40.38
C ALA A 233 25.10 67.24 41.53
N SER A 234 26.21 66.53 41.81
CA SER A 234 27.17 66.95 42.82
C SER A 234 27.88 68.25 42.42
N GLY A 235 28.32 68.35 41.16
CA GLY A 235 28.94 69.57 40.64
C GLY A 235 27.99 70.77 40.69
N ALA A 236 26.71 70.57 40.35
CA ALA A 236 25.67 71.60 40.48
C ALA A 236 25.49 72.06 41.92
N ALA A 237 25.44 71.13 42.88
CA ALA A 237 25.36 71.45 44.30
C ALA A 237 26.59 72.22 44.80
N GLU A 238 27.78 71.85 44.34
CA GLU A 238 29.04 72.53 44.66
C GLU A 238 29.09 73.95 44.08
N THR A 239 28.67 74.15 42.82
CA THR A 239 28.51 75.50 42.25
C THR A 239 27.45 76.33 42.98
N ALA A 240 26.34 75.72 43.41
CA ALA A 240 25.32 76.44 44.17
C ALA A 240 25.86 76.92 45.53
N ALA A 241 26.61 76.06 46.23
CA ALA A 241 27.27 76.42 47.48
C ALA A 241 28.30 77.55 47.29
N ALA A 242 29.16 77.44 46.27
CA ALA A 242 30.14 78.47 45.94
C ALA A 242 29.47 79.82 45.60
N VAL A 243 28.39 79.81 44.82
CA VAL A 243 27.60 81.02 44.51
C VAL A 243 27.04 81.64 45.78
N SER A 244 26.43 80.84 46.67
CA SER A 244 25.92 81.33 47.96
C SER A 244 27.03 81.96 48.83
N GLU A 245 28.22 81.36 48.88
CA GLU A 245 29.36 81.91 49.60
C GLU A 245 29.84 83.26 49.02
N THR A 246 29.97 83.35 47.69
CA THR A 246 30.27 84.64 47.03
C THR A 246 29.17 85.68 47.21
N THR A 247 27.91 85.28 47.32
CA THR A 247 26.81 86.24 47.53
C THR A 247 26.83 86.77 48.96
N ALA A 248 27.05 85.90 49.95
CA ALA A 248 27.18 86.29 51.36
C ALA A 248 28.37 87.23 51.59
N THR A 249 29.51 86.98 50.94
CA THR A 249 30.71 87.85 51.03
C THR A 249 30.56 89.19 50.31
N VAL A 250 29.59 89.34 49.40
CA VAL A 250 29.27 90.62 48.74
C VAL A 250 28.25 91.43 49.56
N GLU A 251 27.47 90.80 50.44
CA GLU A 251 26.51 91.47 51.33
C GLU A 251 27.11 91.92 52.68
N GLU A 252 28.29 91.40 53.07
CA GLU A 252 29.12 91.92 54.18
C GLU A 252 29.93 93.17 53.80
#